data_AF-A0A7C6YZ23-F1
#
_entry.id   AF-A0A7C6YZ23-F1
#
_cell.length_a   1.000
_cell.length_b   1.000
_cell.length_c   1.000
_cell.angle_alpha   90.00
_cell.angle_beta   90.00
_cell.angle_gamma   90.00
#
_symmetry.space_group_name_H-M   'P 1'
#
loop_
_entity.id
_entity.type
_entity.pdbx_description
1 polymer ?
#
loop_
_entity_poly.entity_id
_entity_poly.type
_entity_poly.pdbx_seq_one_letter_code
_entity_poly.pdbx_strand_id
1 'polypeptide(L)' 'LKLLGVNATPFGRGLTGFILAAVIIYVTQFFVSGFSVTWWGAIIGALVYGLVDLVIPGKAM' A
#
# COMPACT_ATOMS: atom_id res chain seq x y z
N LEU A 1 -20.81 22.01 -1.64
CA LEU A 1 -21.30 20.76 -1.03
C LEU A 1 -20.40 20.38 0.14
N LYS A 2 -20.79 20.77 1.35
CA LYS A 2 -20.16 20.44 2.64
C LYS A 2 -21.06 19.46 3.43
N LEU A 3 -21.87 18.69 2.71
CA LEU A 3 -23.04 17.96 3.24
C LEU A 3 -22.72 16.55 3.76
N LEU A 4 -21.53 16.01 3.49
CA LEU A 4 -21.11 14.74 4.07
C LEU A 4 -19.97 15.02 5.05
N GLY A 5 -20.27 14.92 6.35
CA GLY A 5 -19.34 14.99 7.47
C GLY A 5 -18.38 13.79 7.50
N VAL A 6 -17.75 13.50 6.36
CA VAL A 6 -16.62 12.60 6.30
C VAL A 6 -15.43 13.42 6.78
N ASN A 7 -15.16 13.33 8.08
CA ASN A 7 -13.83 13.59 8.59
C ASN A 7 -12.90 12.63 7.86
N ALA A 8 -12.39 13.04 6.69
CA ALA A 8 -11.26 12.40 6.05
C ALA A 8 -10.04 12.73 6.91
N THR A 9 -9.98 12.13 8.10
CA THR A 9 -8.82 12.20 8.95
C THR A 9 -7.65 11.63 8.14
N PRO A 10 -6.48 12.30 8.12
CA PRO A 10 -5.27 11.75 7.48
C PRO A 10 -4.83 10.42 8.12
N PHE A 11 -5.46 10.06 9.25
CA PHE A 11 -5.26 8.91 10.09
C PHE A 11 -5.75 7.63 9.39
N GLY A 12 -4.96 7.16 8.42
CA GLY A 12 -5.28 5.97 7.64
C GLY A 12 -4.48 5.88 6.35
N ARG A 13 -4.03 7.00 5.76
CA ARG A 13 -3.32 6.99 4.47
C ARG A 13 -2.09 6.06 4.45
N GLY A 14 -1.26 6.10 5.50
CA GLY A 14 -0.08 5.23 5.60
C GLY A 14 -0.41 3.74 5.78
N LEU A 15 -1.41 3.42 6.61
CA LEU A 15 -1.80 2.02 6.86
C LEU A 15 -2.55 1.42 5.67
N THR A 16 -3.45 2.19 5.05
CA THR A 16 -4.16 1.77 3.84
C THR A 16 -3.18 1.55 2.69
N GLY A 17 -2.18 2.44 2.51
CA GLY A 17 -1.12 2.25 1.52
C GLY A 17 -0.27 1.00 1.79
N PHE A 18 0.09 0.74 3.06
CA PHE A 18 0.82 -0.46 3.47
C PHE A 18 0.06 -1.75 3.14
N ILE A 19 -1.23 -1.82 3.52
CA ILE A 19 -2.06 -3.00 3.24
C ILE A 19 -2.23 -3.18 1.73
N LEU A 20 -2.48 -2.08 1.00
CA LEU A 20 -2.62 -2.11 -0.45
C LEU A 20 -1.35 -2.64 -1.12
N ALA A 21 -0.17 -2.19 -0.69
CA ALA A 21 1.11 -2.66 -1.21
C ALA A 21 1.33 -4.15 -0.94
N ALA A 22 1.01 -4.64 0.26
CA ALA A 22 1.09 -6.07 0.59
C ALA A 22 0.21 -6.90 -0.35
N VAL A 23 -1.01 -6.45 -0.60
CA VAL A 23 -1.94 -7.10 -1.52
C VAL A 23 -1.40 -7.07 -2.95
N ILE A 24 -0.90 -5.93 -3.44
CA ILE A 24 -0.34 -5.81 -4.79
C ILE A 24 0.85 -6.78 -4.95
N ILE A 25 1.81 -6.77 -4.03
CA ILE A 25 2.99 -7.64 -4.09
C ILE A 25 2.59 -9.11 -4.10
N TYR A 26 1.63 -9.50 -3.25
CA TYR A 26 1.14 -10.87 -3.22
C TYR A 26 0.39 -11.22 -4.52
N VAL A 27 -0.49 -10.35 -5.00
CA VAL A 27 -1.32 -10.63 -6.19
C VAL A 27 -0.49 -10.62 -7.48
N THR A 28 0.62 -9.89 -7.53
CA THR A 28 1.51 -9.81 -8.70
C THR A 28 2.03 -11.19 -9.13
N GLN A 29 2.14 -12.13 -8.20
CA GLN A 29 2.55 -13.52 -8.49
C GLN A 29 1.62 -14.24 -9.48
N PHE A 30 0.35 -13.83 -9.58
CA PHE A 30 -0.61 -14.42 -10.51
C PHE A 30 -0.54 -13.83 -11.92
N PHE A 31 0.03 -12.64 -12.07
CA PHE A 31 0.10 -11.92 -13.36
C PHE A 31 1.47 -12.02 -14.02
N VAL A 32 2.54 -12.19 -13.23
CA VAL A 32 3.92 -12.22 -13.72
C VAL A 32 4.48 -13.64 -13.64
N SER A 33 4.71 -14.28 -14.79
CA SER A 33 5.34 -15.59 -14.83
C SER A 33 6.78 -15.52 -14.30
N GLY A 34 7.13 -16.45 -13.40
CA GLY A 34 8.43 -16.46 -12.71
C GLY A 34 8.52 -15.56 -11.47
N PHE A 35 7.47 -14.80 -11.13
CA PHE A 35 7.41 -14.03 -9.88
C PHE A 35 6.82 -14.89 -8.76
N SER A 36 7.68 -15.49 -7.95
CA SER A 36 7.29 -16.26 -6.77
C SER A 36 7.50 -15.41 -5.51
N VAL A 37 6.42 -15.13 -4.78
CA VAL A 37 6.49 -14.40 -3.52
C VAL A 37 5.83 -15.22 -2.41
N THR A 38 6.58 -15.41 -1.32
CA THR A 38 6.07 -16.05 -0.11
C THR A 38 5.27 -15.06 0.73
N TRP A 39 4.46 -15.57 1.66
CA TRP A 39 3.71 -14.73 2.61
C TRP A 39 4.64 -13.74 3.37
N TRP A 40 5.81 -14.21 3.79
CA TRP A 40 6.83 -13.37 4.41
C TRP A 40 7.43 -12.32 3.47
N GLY A 41 7.66 -12.68 2.21
CA GLY A 41 8.14 -11.75 1.19
C GLY A 41 7.17 -10.60 0.93
N ALA A 42 5.86 -10.89 0.92
CA ALA A 42 4.83 -9.86 0.76
C ALA A 42 4.81 -8.88 1.95
N ILE A 43 4.95 -9.37 3.17
CA ILE A 43 4.97 -8.52 4.39
C ILE A 43 6.22 -7.64 4.41
N ILE A 44 7.40 -8.22 4.14
CA ILE A 44 8.65 -7.47 4.12
C ILE A 44 8.66 -6.44 2.98
N GLY A 45 8.18 -6.82 1.78
CA GLY A 45 8.06 -5.91 0.65
C GLY A 45 7.11 -4.75 0.93
N ALA A 46 5.98 -5.01 1.60
CA ALA A 46 5.05 -3.98 2.02
C ALA A 46 5.64 -3.03 3.08
N LEU A 47 6.47 -3.55 4.00
CA LEU A 47 7.20 -2.73 4.98
C LEU A 47 8.18 -1.79 4.30
N VAL A 48 8.95 -2.29 3.33
CA VAL A 48 9.87 -1.46 2.54
C VAL A 48 9.09 -0.43 1.73
N TYR A 49 7.99 -0.81 1.08
CA TYR A 49 7.14 0.12 0.35
C TYR A 49 6.58 1.23 1.25
N GLY A 50 6.07 0.88 2.43
CA GLY A 50 5.54 1.85 3.39
C GLY A 50 6.60 2.85 3.88
N LEU A 51 7.85 2.41 4.01
CA LEU A 51 8.98 3.31 4.31
C LEU A 51 9.33 4.22 3.13
N VAL A 52 9.31 3.69 1.90
CA VAL A 52 9.57 4.48 0.68
C VAL A 52 8.49 5.53 0.45
N ASP A 53 7.22 5.20 0.68
CA ASP A 53 6.07 6.11 0.58
C ASP A 53 6.13 7.27 1.60
N LEU A 54 6.82 7.06 2.73
CA LEU A 54 7.06 8.11 3.72
C LEU A 54 8.13 9.11 3.27
N VAL A 55 9.12 8.65 2.51
CA VAL A 55 10.25 9.47 2.01
C VAL A 55 9.91 10.17 0.70
N ILE A 56 9.15 9.49 -0.16
CA ILE A 56 8.61 10.04 -1.40
C ILE A 56 7.15 10.35 -1.13
N PRO A 57 6.81 11.56 -0.64
CA PRO A 57 5.40 11.94 -0.53
C PRO A 57 4.83 11.98 -1.94
N GLY A 58 4.18 10.89 -2.33
CA GLY A 58 3.31 10.84 -3.50
C GLY A 58 2.23 11.88 -3.25
N LYS A 59 2.40 13.05 -3.85
CA LYS A 59 1.36 14.09 -3.82
C LYS A 59 0.09 13.42 -4.32
N ALA A 60 -0.84 13.25 -3.38
CA ALA A 60 -2.18 12.79 -3.62
C ALA A 60 -2.74 13.54 -4.83
N MET A 61 -2.96 12.81 -5.92
CA MET A 61 -4.06 13.12 -6.82
C MET A 61 -5.33 12.57 -6.18
#